data_AF-A0A959FY55-F1
#
_entry.id   AF-A0A959FY55-F1
#
_cell.length_a   1.000
_cell.length_b   1.000
_cell.length_c   1.000
_cell.angle_alpha   90.00
_cell.angle_beta   90.00
_cell.angle_gamma   90.00
#
_symmetry.space_group_name_H-M   'P 1'
#
loop_
_entity.id
_entity.type
_entity.pdbx_description
1 polymer ?
#
loop_
_entity_poly.entity_id
_entity_poly.type
_entity_poly.pdbx_seq_one_letter_code
_entity_poly.pdbx_strand_id
1 'polypeptide(L)'
;MFSTILSGVQTYATALTLTNRLKLWGYYLIPGLISVGLALAIGVVAWQFSDNIGGFLFGWYPETWWGYNAFQKVGNVLGGLAVVALGLLLYQTLVVVLAGPFMSPLSEEA
;
A
#
# COMPACT_ATOMS: atom_id res chain seq x y z
N MET A 1 -30.91 -3.26 -19.99
CA MET A 1 -29.56 -2.73 -19.67
C MET A 1 -29.59 -1.94 -18.35
N PHE A 2 -30.42 -0.91 -18.22
CA PHE A 2 -30.54 -0.14 -16.96
C PHE A 2 -31.00 -1.00 -15.76
N SER A 3 -31.94 -1.93 -15.99
CA SER A 3 -32.39 -2.90 -14.99
C SER A 3 -31.29 -3.85 -14.51
N THR A 4 -30.34 -4.19 -15.38
CA THR A 4 -29.20 -5.06 -15.08
C THR A 4 -28.16 -4.36 -14.21
N ILE A 5 -27.96 -3.06 -14.45
CA ILE A 5 -27.10 -2.21 -13.60
C ILE A 5 -27.75 -2.04 -12.23
N LEU A 6 -29.07 -1.78 -12.17
CA LEU A 6 -29.81 -1.69 -10.91
C LEU A 6 -29.77 -3.01 -10.12
N SER A 7 -29.96 -4.16 -10.78
CA SER A 7 -29.87 -5.47 -10.14
C SER A 7 -28.46 -5.77 -9.64
N GLY A 8 -27.43 -5.33 -10.39
CA GLY A 8 -26.03 -5.42 -9.95
C GLY A 8 -25.81 -4.67 -8.64
N VAL A 9 -26.23 -3.40 -8.56
CA VAL A 9 -26.13 -2.58 -7.33
C VAL A 9 -26.90 -3.21 -6.17
N GLN A 10 -28.08 -3.77 -6.42
CA GLN A 10 -28.89 -4.44 -5.40
C GLN A 10 -28.25 -5.76 -4.92
N THR A 11 -27.47 -6.42 -5.78
CA THR A 11 -26.70 -7.62 -5.42
C THR A 11 -25.55 -7.27 -4.48
N TYR A 12 -24.85 -6.14 -4.69
CA TYR A 12 -23.85 -5.63 -3.74
C TYR A 12 -24.47 -5.30 -2.38
N ALA A 13 -25.68 -4.71 -2.35
CA ALA A 13 -26.39 -4.44 -1.11
C ALA A 13 -26.79 -5.74 -0.38
N THR A 14 -27.20 -6.76 -1.13
CA THR A 14 -27.50 -8.11 -0.58
C THR A 14 -26.24 -8.80 -0.06
N ALA A 15 -25.09 -8.64 -0.74
CA ALA A 15 -23.82 -9.15 -0.25
C ALA A 15 -23.40 -8.48 1.07
N LEU A 16 -23.61 -7.16 1.20
CA LEU A 16 -23.38 -6.42 2.45
C LEU A 16 -24.25 -6.92 3.61
N THR A 17 -25.53 -7.21 3.36
CA THR A 17 -26.41 -7.77 4.40
C THR A 17 -26.01 -9.19 4.79
N LEU A 18 -25.56 -10.00 3.83
CA LEU A 18 -25.06 -11.35 4.06
C LEU A 18 -23.78 -11.34 4.93
N THR A 19 -22.81 -10.47 4.60
CA THR A 19 -21.57 -10.27 5.37
C THR A 19 -21.86 -9.91 6.83
N ASN A 20 -22.89 -9.09 7.06
CA ASN A 20 -23.29 -8.68 8.40
C ASN A 20 -23.95 -9.82 9.19
N ARG A 21 -24.72 -10.67 8.52
CA ARG A 21 -25.39 -11.84 9.14
C ARG A 21 -24.41 -12.96 9.51
N LEU A 22 -23.36 -13.16 8.71
CA LEU A 22 -22.33 -14.18 8.91
C LEU A 22 -21.16 -13.70 9.82
N LYS A 23 -21.21 -12.48 10.34
CA LYS A 23 -20.13 -11.86 11.15
C LYS A 23 -18.74 -11.91 10.48
N LEU A 24 -18.69 -11.94 9.15
CA LEU A 24 -17.47 -12.01 8.36
C LEU A 24 -16.62 -10.71 8.42
N TRP A 25 -17.08 -9.69 9.15
CA TRP A 25 -16.37 -8.42 9.36
C TRP A 25 -14.94 -8.61 9.83
N GLY A 26 -14.66 -9.57 10.71
CA GLY A 26 -13.29 -9.86 11.17
C GLY A 26 -12.34 -10.24 10.02
N TYR A 27 -12.82 -11.01 9.06
CA TYR A 27 -12.04 -11.49 7.92
C TYR A 27 -11.77 -10.42 6.86
N TYR A 28 -12.57 -9.35 6.84
CA TYR A 28 -12.36 -8.20 5.94
C TYR A 28 -11.54 -7.09 6.61
N LEU A 29 -11.78 -6.86 7.91
CA LEU A 29 -11.07 -5.84 8.70
C LEU A 29 -9.62 -6.21 8.95
N ILE A 30 -9.31 -7.48 9.21
CA ILE A 30 -7.93 -7.90 9.52
C ILE A 30 -6.98 -7.63 8.33
N PRO A 31 -7.25 -8.08 7.09
CA PRO A 31 -6.44 -7.73 5.92
C PRO A 31 -6.40 -6.22 5.68
N GLY A 32 -7.52 -5.52 5.87
CA GLY A 32 -7.59 -4.06 5.77
C GLY A 32 -6.64 -3.36 6.74
N LEU A 33 -6.63 -3.74 8.02
CA LEU A 33 -5.76 -3.17 9.03
C LEU A 33 -4.29 -3.50 8.78
N ILE A 34 -3.97 -4.74 8.36
CA ILE A 34 -2.61 -5.14 7.97
C ILE A 34 -2.12 -4.26 6.82
N SER A 35 -2.98 -4.00 5.84
CA SER A 35 -2.67 -3.18 4.68
C SER A 35 -2.38 -1.72 5.08
N VAL A 36 -3.19 -1.12 5.94
CA VAL A 36 -2.94 0.23 6.46
C VAL A 36 -1.64 0.27 7.28
N GLY A 37 -1.40 -0.74 8.12
CA GLY A 37 -0.18 -0.85 8.92
C GLY A 37 1.09 -0.94 8.07
N LEU A 38 1.07 -1.76 7.02
CA LEU A 38 2.18 -1.88 6.07
C LEU A 38 2.41 -0.58 5.30
N ALA A 39 1.36 0.10 4.86
CA ALA A 39 1.48 1.37 4.15
C ALA A 39 2.13 2.45 5.04
N LEU A 40 1.74 2.52 6.31
CA LEU A 40 2.37 3.41 7.29
C LEU A 40 3.83 3.05 7.53
N ALA A 41 4.14 1.75 7.68
CA ALA A 41 5.52 1.29 7.85
C ALA A 41 6.40 1.68 6.67
N ILE A 42 5.93 1.51 5.43
CA ILE A 42 6.63 1.92 4.22
C ILE A 42 6.85 3.45 4.21
N GLY A 43 5.85 4.23 4.61
CA GLY A 43 5.98 5.69 4.70
C GLY A 43 7.07 6.12 5.70
N VAL A 44 7.12 5.48 6.87
CA VAL A 44 8.17 5.74 7.89
C VAL A 44 9.55 5.35 7.37
N VAL A 45 9.68 4.19 6.73
CA VAL A 45 10.94 3.74 6.14
C VAL A 45 11.39 4.71 5.03
N ALA A 46 10.46 5.15 4.18
CA ALA A 46 10.75 6.11 3.13
C ALA A 46 11.27 7.45 3.69
N TRP A 47 10.69 7.96 4.77
CA TRP A 47 11.21 9.18 5.42
C TRP A 47 12.60 9.01 6.01
N GLN A 48 12.90 7.87 6.67
CA GLN A 48 14.22 7.65 7.26
C GLN A 48 15.30 7.37 6.21
N PHE A 49 14.97 6.65 5.14
CA PHE A 49 15.93 6.26 4.10
C PHE A 49 16.03 7.24 2.93
N SER A 50 15.09 8.19 2.81
CA SER A 50 15.05 9.22 1.76
C SER A 50 16.40 9.92 1.60
N ASP A 51 16.99 10.37 2.71
CA ASP A 51 18.24 11.14 2.70
C ASP A 51 19.45 10.27 2.36
N ASN A 52 19.47 9.00 2.80
CA ASN A 52 20.55 8.06 2.49
C ASN A 52 20.52 7.67 1.00
N ILE A 53 19.33 7.42 0.44
CA ILE A 53 19.17 7.09 -0.98
C ILE A 53 19.44 8.32 -1.83
N GLY A 54 18.96 9.50 -1.43
CA GLY A 54 19.26 10.77 -2.09
C GLY A 54 20.76 11.07 -2.09
N GLY A 55 21.44 10.88 -0.96
CA GLY A 55 22.89 10.99 -0.85
C GLY A 55 23.65 9.97 -1.72
N PHE A 56 23.17 8.72 -1.81
CA PHE A 56 23.75 7.71 -2.69
C PHE A 56 23.56 8.04 -4.19
N LEU A 57 22.38 8.57 -4.54
CA LEU A 57 22.02 8.96 -5.91
C LEU A 57 22.60 10.32 -6.33
N PHE A 58 23.14 11.13 -5.43
CA PHE A 58 23.65 12.45 -5.80
C PHE A 58 25.00 12.78 -5.17
N GLY A 59 25.60 11.85 -4.41
CA GLY A 59 26.92 12.01 -3.80
C GLY A 59 28.06 12.11 -4.81
N TRP A 60 27.81 11.77 -6.07
CA TRP A 60 28.73 11.98 -7.19
C TRP A 60 28.68 13.40 -7.77
N TYR A 61 27.70 14.22 -7.38
CA TYR A 61 27.62 15.62 -7.78
C TYR A 61 28.49 16.49 -6.85
N PRO A 62 29.47 17.27 -7.38
CA PRO A 62 30.40 18.03 -6.55
C PRO A 62 29.71 19.15 -5.76
N GLU A 63 30.01 19.26 -4.46
CA GLU A 63 29.44 20.29 -3.57
C GLU A 63 29.80 21.72 -3.98
N THR A 64 30.89 21.87 -4.72
CA THR A 64 31.41 23.15 -5.20
C THR A 64 30.68 23.70 -6.42
N TRP A 65 29.78 22.92 -7.03
CA TRP A 65 29.02 23.36 -8.20
C TRP A 65 27.77 24.16 -7.79
N TRP A 66 27.49 25.20 -8.58
CA TRP A 66 26.31 26.04 -8.38
C TRP A 66 25.04 25.19 -8.51
N GLY A 67 24.14 25.29 -7.52
CA GLY A 67 22.90 24.51 -7.51
C GLY A 67 22.94 23.19 -6.72
N TYR A 68 24.04 22.87 -6.04
CA TYR A 68 24.15 21.69 -5.15
C TYR A 68 22.96 21.56 -4.20
N ASN A 69 22.57 22.62 -3.49
CA ASN A 69 21.44 22.58 -2.55
C ASN A 69 20.09 22.26 -3.21
N ALA A 70 19.87 22.68 -4.45
CA ALA A 70 18.65 22.36 -5.19
C ALA A 70 18.68 20.90 -5.66
N PHE A 71 19.83 20.45 -6.18
CA PHE A 71 20.05 19.06 -6.59
C PHE A 71 19.91 18.07 -5.43
N GLN A 72 20.45 18.40 -4.25
CA GLN A 72 20.34 17.56 -3.07
C GLN A 72 18.89 17.42 -2.59
N LYS A 73 18.13 18.52 -2.58
CA LYS A 73 16.70 18.48 -2.23
C LYS A 73 15.88 17.64 -3.20
N VAL A 74 16.11 17.83 -4.51
CA VAL A 74 15.48 16.99 -5.54
C VAL A 74 15.87 15.53 -5.36
N GLY A 75 17.13 15.28 -5.01
CA GLY A 75 17.65 13.95 -4.78
C GLY A 75 17.04 13.23 -3.59
N ASN A 76 16.84 13.92 -2.47
CA ASN A 76 16.14 13.35 -1.32
C ASN A 76 14.67 13.06 -1.67
N VAL A 77 13.99 13.99 -2.35
CA VAL A 77 12.59 13.76 -2.79
C VAL A 77 12.50 12.54 -3.72
N LEU A 78 13.39 12.44 -4.70
CA LEU A 78 13.43 11.29 -5.61
C LEU A 78 13.84 10.00 -4.90
N GLY A 79 14.76 10.07 -3.94
CA GLY A 79 15.17 8.95 -3.10
C GLY A 79 14.00 8.41 -2.27
N GLY A 80 13.27 9.30 -1.59
CA GLY A 80 12.05 8.95 -0.87
C GLY A 80 10.98 8.36 -1.79
N LEU A 81 10.78 8.94 -2.97
CA LEU A 81 9.80 8.45 -3.95
C LEU A 81 10.20 7.07 -4.50
N ALA A 82 11.48 6.81 -4.73
CA ALA A 82 12.00 5.51 -5.11
C ALA A 82 11.79 4.46 -4.01
N VAL A 83 12.02 4.80 -2.73
CA VAL A 83 11.76 3.91 -1.60
C VAL A 83 10.27 3.61 -1.48
N VAL A 84 9.39 4.61 -1.66
CA VAL A 84 7.93 4.39 -1.68
C VAL A 84 7.52 3.49 -2.84
N ALA A 85 8.05 3.70 -4.03
CA ALA A 85 7.74 2.88 -5.21
C ALA A 85 8.16 1.41 -5.00
N LEU A 86 9.37 1.18 -4.50
CA LEU A 86 9.85 -0.16 -4.14
C LEU A 86 9.00 -0.77 -3.01
N GLY A 87 8.67 0.03 -2.00
CA GLY A 87 7.80 -0.36 -0.90
C GLY A 87 6.41 -0.78 -1.39
N LEU A 88 5.83 -0.09 -2.38
CA LEU A 88 4.55 -0.42 -3.00
C LEU A 88 4.58 -1.74 -3.78
N LEU A 89 5.68 -2.04 -4.46
CA LEU A 89 5.85 -3.33 -5.14
C LEU A 89 5.88 -4.49 -4.14
N LEU A 90 6.59 -4.30 -3.02
CA LEU A 90 6.64 -5.27 -1.93
C LEU A 90 5.31 -5.31 -1.15
N TYR A 91 4.62 -4.19 -1.03
CA TYR A 91 3.35 -4.06 -0.33
C TYR A 91 2.31 -5.03 -0.87
N GLN A 92 2.14 -5.09 -2.19
CA GLN A 92 1.17 -5.98 -2.82
C GLN A 92 1.42 -7.45 -2.44
N THR A 93 2.68 -7.89 -2.47
CA THR A 93 3.05 -9.27 -2.15
C THR A 93 2.93 -9.55 -0.65
N LEU A 94 3.35 -8.61 0.20
CA LEU A 94 3.23 -8.74 1.66
C LEU A 94 1.77 -8.82 2.11
N VAL A 95 0.88 -7.97 1.58
CA VAL A 95 -0.55 -8.00 1.91
C VAL A 95 -1.16 -9.34 1.52
N VAL A 96 -0.87 -9.86 0.33
CA VAL A 96 -1.41 -11.15 -0.13
C VAL A 96 -0.90 -12.32 0.72
N VAL A 97 0.40 -12.34 1.06
CA VAL A 97 1.00 -13.38 1.89
C VAL A 97 0.44 -13.35 3.32
N LEU A 98 0.32 -12.17 3.92
CA LEU A 98 -0.17 -12.02 5.28
C LEU A 98 -1.68 -12.23 5.38
N ALA A 99 -2.45 -11.89 4.35
CA ALA A 99 -3.90 -12.10 4.31
C ALA A 99 -4.29 -13.53 3.89
N GLY A 100 -3.42 -14.24 3.16
CA GLY A 100 -3.63 -15.63 2.73
C GLY A 100 -4.12 -16.59 3.82
N PRO A 101 -3.49 -16.68 5.01
CA PRO A 101 -3.97 -17.55 6.08
C PRO A 101 -5.37 -17.17 6.59
N PHE A 102 -5.75 -15.89 6.53
CA PHE A 102 -7.09 -15.43 6.94
C PHE A 102 -8.16 -15.68 5.87
N MET A 103 -7.78 -15.81 4.60
CA MET A 103 -8.71 -16.12 3.50
C MET A 103 -8.98 -17.62 3.32
N SER A 104 -8.12 -18.49 3.86
CA SER A 104 -8.23 -19.95 3.72
C SER A 104 -9.49 -20.60 4.32
N PRO A 105 -10.03 -20.17 5.48
CA PRO A 105 -11.23 -20.80 6.06
C PRO A 105 -12.53 -20.39 5.34
N LEU A 106 -12.47 -19.34 4.51
CA LEU A 106 -13.63 -18.77 3.81
C LEU A 106 -14.17 -19.65 2.67
N SER A 107 -13.39 -20.64 2.22
CA SER A 107 -13.78 -21.59 1.16
C SER A 107 -14.35 -22.91 1.71
N GLU A 108 -14.26 -23.17 3.00
CA GLU A 108 -14.79 -24.40 3.62
C GLU A 108 -16.16 -24.18 4.29
N GLU A 109 -16.52 -22.94 4.64
CA GLU A 109 -17.84 -22.60 5.20
C GLU A 109 -18.84 -22.00 4.19
N ALA A 110 -18.44 -21.80 2.93
CA ALA A 110 -19.30 -21.32 1.84
C ALA A 110 -19.77 -22.48 0.94
#